data_AF-A0A0J8XT62-F1
#
_entry.id   AF-A0A0J8XT62-F1
#
_cell.length_a   1.000
_cell.length_b   1.000
_cell.length_c   1.000
_cell.angle_alpha   90.00
_cell.angle_beta   90.00
_cell.angle_gamma   90.00
#
_symmetry.space_group_name_H-M   'P 1'
#
loop_
_entity.id
_entity.type
_entity.pdbx_description
1 polymer ?
#
loop_
_entity_poly.entity_id
_entity_poly.type
_entity_poly.pdbx_seq_one_letter_code
_entity_poly.pdbx_strand_id
1 'polypeptide(L)'
;MTDDTNKSTAREMKQEVGAVGFNAALRLISINKSCTINEAADYVSIRLDRAIEQIEHWRKHGVPPHQVDRVVELLKENKIPFGRHQLKPTNEIVAMYYWRNSN
;
A
#
# COMPACT_ATOMS: atom_id res chain seq x y z
N MET A 1 27.51 9.56 -14.31
CA MET A 1 26.14 10.10 -14.47
C MET A 1 25.14 8.96 -14.67
N THR A 2 25.24 7.90 -13.87
CA THR A 2 24.53 6.61 -14.08
C THR A 2 23.89 6.05 -12.81
N ASP A 3 24.12 6.68 -11.65
CA ASP A 3 23.68 6.16 -10.34
C ASP A 3 22.31 6.72 -9.92
N ASP A 4 21.93 7.92 -10.39
CA ASP A 4 20.66 8.56 -10.02
C ASP A 4 19.46 8.00 -10.81
N THR A 5 19.66 7.64 -12.08
CA THR A 5 18.60 7.07 -12.93
C THR A 5 18.14 5.71 -12.42
N ASN A 6 19.08 4.83 -12.03
CA ASN A 6 18.76 3.50 -11.47
C ASN A 6 18.03 3.58 -10.12
N LYS A 7 18.34 4.58 -9.28
CA LYS A 7 17.68 4.79 -7.99
C LYS A 7 16.25 5.33 -8.14
N SER A 8 16.00 6.18 -9.14
CA SER A 8 14.65 6.68 -9.44
C SER A 8 13.70 5.53 -9.79
N THR A 9 14.14 4.65 -10.69
CA THR A 9 13.36 3.48 -11.12
C THR A 9 13.07 2.54 -9.97
N ALA A 10 14.06 2.18 -9.14
CA ALA A 10 13.85 1.28 -8.01
C ALA A 10 12.87 1.83 -6.96
N ARG A 11 12.85 3.16 -6.76
CA ARG A 11 11.90 3.83 -5.87
C ARG A 11 10.49 3.79 -6.44
N GLU A 12 10.32 4.16 -7.70
CA GLU A 12 9.02 4.13 -8.39
C GLU A 12 8.42 2.73 -8.40
N MET A 13 9.26 1.72 -8.67
CA MET A 13 8.88 0.31 -8.63
C MET A 13 8.35 -0.12 -7.26
N LYS A 14 9.01 0.30 -6.17
CA LYS A 14 8.54 0.04 -4.81
C LYS A 14 7.22 0.74 -4.50
N GLN A 15 7.04 1.97 -5.00
CA GLN A 15 5.81 2.73 -4.81
C GLN A 15 4.64 2.07 -5.53
N GLU A 16 4.84 1.59 -6.76
CA GLU A 16 3.82 0.86 -7.51
C GLU A 16 3.37 -0.40 -6.75
N VAL A 17 4.33 -1.26 -6.36
CA VAL A 17 4.01 -2.50 -5.63
C VAL A 17 3.39 -2.20 -4.25
N GLY A 18 3.86 -1.16 -3.57
CA GLY A 18 3.27 -0.67 -2.32
C GLY A 18 1.83 -0.18 -2.50
N ALA A 19 1.52 0.49 -3.62
CA ALA A 19 0.16 0.92 -3.96
C ALA A 19 -0.76 -0.27 -4.22
N VAL A 20 -0.29 -1.30 -4.92
CA VAL A 20 -1.03 -2.56 -5.11
C VAL A 20 -1.39 -3.17 -3.75
N GLY A 21 -0.42 -3.25 -2.85
CA GLY A 21 -0.66 -3.74 -1.49
C GLY A 21 -1.65 -2.90 -0.70
N PHE A 22 -1.57 -1.57 -0.77
CA PHE A 22 -2.51 -0.70 -0.08
C PHE A 22 -3.93 -0.82 -0.62
N ASN A 23 -4.11 -0.91 -1.94
CA ASN A 23 -5.44 -1.13 -2.53
C ASN A 23 -6.00 -2.52 -2.16
N ALA A 24 -5.15 -3.54 -2.03
CA ALA A 24 -5.57 -4.84 -1.51
C ALA A 24 -6.06 -4.75 -0.06
N ALA A 25 -5.37 -3.96 0.78
CA ALA A 25 -5.82 -3.70 2.15
C ALA A 25 -7.19 -3.01 2.19
N LEU A 26 -7.42 -1.97 1.37
CA LEU A 26 -8.73 -1.30 1.28
C LEU A 26 -9.84 -2.25 0.84
N ARG A 27 -9.56 -3.14 -0.13
CA ARG A 27 -10.52 -4.15 -0.58
C ARG A 27 -10.87 -5.16 0.53
N LEU A 28 -9.89 -5.58 1.33
CA LEU A 28 -10.14 -6.48 2.45
C LEU A 28 -10.97 -5.80 3.55
N ILE A 29 -10.70 -4.52 3.82
CA ILE A 29 -11.51 -3.71 4.72
C ILE A 29 -12.95 -3.60 4.19
N SER A 30 -13.11 -3.32 2.89
CA SER A 30 -14.43 -3.15 2.29
C SER A 30 -15.27 -4.42 2.37
N ILE A 31 -14.65 -5.59 2.15
CA ILE A 31 -15.29 -6.90 2.33
C ILE A 31 -15.67 -7.12 3.79
N ASN A 32 -14.74 -6.90 4.72
CA ASN A 32 -14.95 -7.12 6.16
C ASN A 32 -16.03 -6.21 6.75
N LYS A 33 -16.17 -4.99 6.23
CA LYS A 33 -17.15 -4.00 6.67
C LYS A 33 -18.43 -3.98 5.84
N SER A 34 -18.52 -4.81 4.80
CA SER A 34 -19.62 -4.81 3.83
C SER A 34 -19.90 -3.43 3.24
N CYS A 35 -18.85 -2.71 2.86
CA CYS A 35 -18.92 -1.39 2.24
C CYS A 35 -18.18 -1.33 0.90
N THR A 36 -18.30 -0.21 0.20
CA THR A 36 -17.54 0.07 -1.03
C THR A 36 -16.08 0.39 -0.72
N ILE A 37 -15.23 0.36 -1.75
CA ILE A 37 -13.80 0.70 -1.59
C ILE A 37 -13.58 2.16 -1.19
N ASN A 38 -14.48 3.07 -1.61
CA ASN A 38 -14.39 4.48 -1.25
C ASN A 38 -14.77 4.69 0.21
N GLU A 39 -15.83 4.04 0.70
CA GLU A 39 -16.18 4.04 2.12
C GLU A 39 -15.08 3.39 2.99
N ALA A 40 -14.39 2.37 2.48
CA ALA A 40 -13.22 1.82 3.14
C ALA A 40 -12.05 2.83 3.20
N ALA A 41 -11.85 3.62 2.14
CA ALA A 41 -10.86 4.70 2.15
C ALA A 41 -11.21 5.79 3.16
N ASP A 42 -12.48 6.21 3.22
CA ASP A 42 -12.99 7.16 4.23
C ASP A 42 -12.81 6.61 5.66
N TYR A 43 -13.09 5.32 5.86
CA TYR A 43 -12.84 4.65 7.13
C TYR A 43 -11.36 4.71 7.53
N VAL A 44 -10.43 4.40 6.61
CA VAL A 44 -8.99 4.50 6.88
C VAL A 44 -8.57 5.94 7.16
N SER A 45 -9.09 6.91 6.40
CA SER A 45 -8.88 8.34 6.58
C SER A 45 -9.21 8.78 8.01
N ILE A 46 -10.43 8.45 8.48
CA ILE A 46 -10.90 8.76 9.84
C ILE A 46 -10.06 8.03 10.89
N ARG A 47 -9.81 6.73 10.72
CA ARG A 47 -9.12 5.91 11.74
C ARG A 47 -7.65 6.26 11.92
N LEU A 48 -7.00 6.76 10.87
CA LEU A 48 -5.59 7.14 10.92
C LEU A 48 -5.38 8.63 11.17
N ASP A 49 -6.46 9.40 11.29
CA ASP A 49 -6.45 10.86 11.37
C ASP A 49 -5.64 11.47 10.22
N ARG A 50 -6.05 11.14 8.99
CA ARG A 50 -5.42 11.58 7.75
C ARG A 50 -6.45 12.21 6.85
N ALA A 51 -6.00 13.13 6.01
CA ALA A 51 -6.88 13.70 5.00
C ALA A 51 -7.15 12.66 3.90
N ILE A 52 -8.33 12.68 3.30
CA ILE A 52 -8.71 11.70 2.27
C ILE A 52 -7.76 11.79 1.06
N GLU A 53 -7.26 12.98 0.75
CA GLU A 53 -6.26 13.23 -0.30
C GLU A 53 -4.95 12.48 -0.04
N GLN A 54 -4.57 12.29 1.23
CA GLN A 54 -3.41 11.48 1.59
C GLN A 54 -3.69 10.00 1.33
N ILE A 55 -4.89 9.52 1.66
CA ILE A 55 -5.29 8.14 1.37
C ILE A 55 -5.32 7.89 -0.13
N GLU A 56 -5.88 8.81 -0.92
CA GLU A 56 -5.88 8.75 -2.38
C GLU A 56 -4.46 8.80 -2.97
N HIS A 57 -3.54 9.55 -2.34
CA HIS A 57 -2.13 9.51 -2.71
C HIS A 57 -1.52 8.12 -2.44
N TRP A 58 -1.83 7.48 -1.32
CA TRP A 58 -1.33 6.13 -1.00
C TRP A 58 -1.89 5.06 -1.94
N ARG A 59 -3.11 5.24 -2.46
CA ARG A 59 -3.69 4.36 -3.50
C ARG A 59 -2.89 4.38 -4.80
N LYS A 60 -2.12 5.45 -5.06
CA LYS A 60 -1.31 5.61 -6.28
C LYS A 60 0.17 5.31 -6.06
N HIS A 61 0.70 5.61 -4.87
CA HIS A 61 2.15 5.60 -4.61
C HIS A 61 2.56 4.74 -3.41
N GLY A 62 1.62 4.03 -2.79
CA GLY A 62 1.85 3.23 -1.60
C GLY A 62 1.88 4.05 -0.31
N VAL A 63 1.85 3.33 0.81
CA VAL A 63 1.86 3.93 2.15
C VAL A 63 3.27 4.44 2.47
N PRO A 64 3.42 5.68 2.97
CA PRO A 64 4.73 6.21 3.35
C PRO A 64 5.31 5.37 4.50
N PRO A 65 6.64 5.13 4.55
CA PRO A 65 7.25 4.15 5.46
C PRO A 65 6.90 4.32 6.94
N HIS A 66 6.70 5.56 7.38
CA HIS A 66 6.38 5.91 8.76
C HIS A 66 4.89 5.73 9.13
N GLN A 67 4.01 5.46 8.16
CA GLN A 67 2.58 5.14 8.37
C GLN A 67 2.29 3.64 8.24
N VAL A 68 3.22 2.85 7.69
CA VAL A 68 3.02 1.41 7.42
C VAL A 68 2.54 0.66 8.66
N ASP A 69 3.17 0.88 9.81
CA ASP A 69 2.84 0.15 11.03
C ASP A 69 1.43 0.49 11.53
N ARG A 70 1.01 1.76 11.41
CA ARG A 70 -0.36 2.17 11.77
C ARG A 70 -1.41 1.53 10.86
N VAL A 71 -1.12 1.36 9.57
CA VAL A 71 -2.03 0.65 8.65
C VAL A 71 -2.09 -0.85 9.00
N VAL A 72 -0.96 -1.48 9.32
CA VAL A 72 -0.92 -2.90 9.76
C VAL A 72 -1.70 -3.08 11.07
N GLU A 73 -1.55 -2.18 12.03
CA GLU A 73 -2.30 -2.18 13.28
C GLU A 73 -3.81 -2.07 13.03
N LEU A 74 -4.24 -1.14 12.18
CA LEU A 74 -5.64 -1.02 11.79
C LEU A 74 -6.20 -2.31 11.16
N LEU A 75 -5.43 -2.97 10.28
CA LEU A 75 -5.84 -4.24 9.68
C LEU A 75 -5.94 -5.35 10.73
N LYS A 76 -4.99 -5.40 11.67
CA LYS A 76 -5.00 -6.34 12.79
C LYS A 76 -6.21 -6.16 13.70
N GLU A 77 -6.57 -4.93 14.03
CA GLU A 77 -7.78 -4.61 14.82
C GLU A 77 -9.06 -5.08 14.12
N ASN A 78 -9.07 -5.06 12.79
CA ASN A 78 -10.14 -5.57 11.96
C ASN A 78 -10.06 -7.08 11.70
N LYS A 79 -9.12 -7.79 12.36
CA LYS A 79 -8.85 -9.23 12.20
C LYS A 79 -8.49 -9.62 10.76
N ILE A 80 -7.93 -8.70 9.98
CA ILE A 80 -7.49 -8.94 8.61
C ILE A 80 -6.02 -9.38 8.66
N PRO A 81 -5.68 -10.60 8.22
CA PRO A 81 -4.30 -11.04 8.16
C PRO A 81 -3.57 -10.28 7.04
N PHE A 82 -2.65 -9.40 7.42
CA PHE A 82 -1.88 -8.60 6.48
C PHE A 82 -0.45 -8.37 6.98
N GLY A 83 0.52 -8.74 6.16
CA GLY A 83 1.94 -8.62 6.48
C GLY A 83 2.50 -7.25 6.10
N ARG A 84 3.46 -6.74 6.88
CA ARG A 84 4.14 -5.46 6.61
C ARG A 84 4.72 -5.38 5.20
N HIS A 85 5.29 -6.48 4.70
CA HIS A 85 5.92 -6.56 3.38
C HIS A 85 4.93 -6.33 2.24
N GLN A 86 3.63 -6.50 2.47
CA GLN A 86 2.59 -6.19 1.48
C GLN A 86 2.42 -4.67 1.31
N LEU A 87 2.66 -3.86 2.34
CA LEU A 87 2.61 -2.38 2.26
C LEU A 87 3.98 -1.75 2.00
N LYS A 88 5.05 -2.41 2.47
CA LYS A 88 6.45 -1.98 2.31
C LYS A 88 7.22 -3.12 1.64
N PRO A 89 7.14 -3.26 0.31
CA PRO A 89 7.73 -4.39 -0.40
C PRO A 89 9.25 -4.41 -0.27
N THR A 90 9.81 -5.61 -0.15
CA THR A 90 11.25 -5.84 -0.21
C THR A 90 11.72 -5.81 -1.66
N ASN A 91 13.05 -5.75 -1.89
CA ASN A 91 13.60 -5.77 -3.24
C ASN A 91 13.23 -7.06 -4.00
N GLU A 92 13.14 -8.18 -3.29
CA GLU A 92 12.80 -9.49 -3.84
C GLU A 92 11.35 -9.51 -4.33
N ILE A 93 10.41 -8.95 -3.54
CA ILE A 93 9.00 -8.84 -3.92
C ILE A 93 8.86 -7.97 -5.18
N VAL A 94 9.60 -6.86 -5.24
CA VAL A 94 9.62 -5.99 -6.41
C VAL A 94 10.14 -6.75 -7.64
N ALA A 95 11.28 -7.44 -7.52
CA ALA A 95 11.85 -8.22 -8.62
C ALA A 95 10.87 -9.30 -9.14
N MET A 96 10.20 -10.01 -8.23
CA MET A 96 9.18 -11.01 -8.59
C MET A 96 7.99 -10.40 -9.33
N TYR A 97 7.51 -9.22 -8.90
CA TYR A 97 6.41 -8.53 -9.55
C TYR A 97 6.73 -8.18 -11.00
N TYR A 98 7.90 -7.59 -11.26
CA TYR A 98 8.30 -7.24 -12.63
C TYR A 98 8.58 -8.46 -13.49
N TRP A 99 9.24 -9.49 -12.95
CA TRP A 99 9.42 -10.75 -13.69
C TRP A 99 8.08 -11.34 -14.15
N ARG A 100 7.05 -11.31 -13.28
CA ARG A 100 5.71 -11.83 -13.62
C ARG A 100 5.00 -11.00 -14.69
N ASN A 101 5.17 -9.68 -14.71
CA ASN A 101 4.45 -8.80 -15.65
C ASN A 101 5.24 -8.53 -16.95
N SER A 102 6.49 -9.00 -17.05
CA SER A 102 7.33 -8.92 -18.25
C SER A 102 7.40 -10.24 -19.04
N ASN A 103 6.77 -11.30 -18.55
CA ASN A 103 6.61 -12.60 -19.21
C ASN A 103 5.12 -12.92 -19.38
#